data_AF-A0AAE9PJS6-F1
#
_entry.id   AF-A0AAE9PJS6-F1
#
_cell.length_a   1.000
_cell.length_b   1.000
_cell.length_c   1.000
_cell.angle_alpha   90.00
_cell.angle_beta   90.00
_cell.angle_gamma   90.00
#
_symmetry.space_group_name_H-M   'P 1'
#
loop_
_entity.id
_entity.type
_entity.pdbx_description
1 polymer ?
#
loop_
_entity_poly.entity_id
_entity_poly.type
_entity_poly.pdbx_seq_one_letter_code
_entity_poly.pdbx_strand_id
1 'polypeptide(L)'
;MTLENGKYANEWLEENRVLKYYFKNRANKFKLEYQDNFAIYSTKETDVPIYVFIKEDTRCVLHGVFKYIQHVEETDGSKWFELEKIDYYQTLHALTNQEYENDLDIKVKQSQISNGSARKERLKKAARKPDVVEVVTTQYKRNPDVIAEVLERANGYCEECKQEAPFKRAKDGTPYLEVHHVIPLAQGGEDSVENAVGLCPNCHRKAHYG
;
A
#
# COMPACT_ATOMS: atom_id res chain seq x y z
N MET A 1 15.11 -12.18 -9.74
CA MET A 1 16.50 -12.57 -9.43
C MET A 1 16.49 -13.73 -8.45
N THR A 2 17.54 -14.54 -8.43
CA THR A 2 17.73 -15.56 -7.40
C THR A 2 18.63 -15.00 -6.31
N LEU A 3 18.24 -15.20 -5.05
CA LEU A 3 19.08 -14.95 -3.87
C LEU A 3 19.95 -16.17 -3.54
N GLU A 4 19.62 -17.34 -4.11
CA GLU A 4 20.35 -18.59 -3.88
C GLU A 4 20.89 -19.18 -5.19
N ASN A 5 22.07 -19.80 -5.05
CA ASN A 5 22.80 -20.60 -6.04
C ASN A 5 23.44 -19.85 -7.23
N GLY A 6 24.74 -19.60 -7.10
CA GLY A 6 25.64 -19.12 -8.16
C GLY A 6 26.90 -18.44 -7.60
N LYS A 7 27.96 -18.31 -8.41
CA LYS A 7 29.21 -17.60 -8.02
C LYS A 7 28.97 -16.12 -7.68
N TYR A 8 27.88 -15.55 -8.19
CA TYR A 8 27.50 -14.14 -8.05
C TYR A 8 26.04 -14.06 -7.58
N ALA A 9 25.76 -14.56 -6.37
CA ALA A 9 24.44 -14.51 -5.76
C ALA A 9 24.14 -13.10 -5.24
N ASN A 10 22.94 -12.59 -5.54
CA ASN A 10 22.50 -11.29 -5.00
C ASN A 10 22.22 -11.44 -3.51
N GLU A 11 22.52 -10.41 -2.73
CA GLU A 11 22.43 -10.46 -1.27
C GLU A 11 21.86 -9.17 -0.70
N TRP A 12 21.20 -9.26 0.45
CA TRP A 12 20.80 -8.09 1.21
C TRP A 12 22.01 -7.55 1.98
N LEU A 13 22.42 -6.32 1.70
CA LEU A 13 23.35 -5.57 2.55
C LEU A 13 22.66 -5.12 3.83
N GLU A 14 21.36 -4.79 3.71
CA GLU A 14 20.45 -4.61 4.83
C GLU A 14 19.13 -5.32 4.51
N GLU A 15 18.71 -6.20 5.40
CA GLU A 15 17.54 -7.07 5.22
C GLU A 15 16.32 -6.27 4.73
N ASN A 16 15.81 -6.64 3.55
CA ASN A 16 14.63 -6.02 2.93
C ASN A 16 14.74 -4.49 2.70
N ARG A 17 15.94 -3.90 2.75
CA ARG A 17 16.15 -2.45 2.58
C ARG A 17 17.24 -2.12 1.57
N VAL A 18 18.41 -2.72 1.65
CA VAL A 18 19.54 -2.43 0.74
C VAL A 18 19.98 -3.73 0.10
N LEU A 19 19.96 -3.75 -1.23
CA LEU A 19 20.23 -4.92 -2.05
C LEU A 19 21.53 -4.72 -2.82
N LYS A 20 22.42 -5.70 -2.70
CA LYS A 20 23.56 -5.88 -3.59
C LYS A 20 23.13 -6.76 -4.76
N TYR A 21 23.09 -6.14 -5.94
CA TYR A 21 22.64 -6.77 -7.18
C TYR A 21 23.78 -6.86 -8.19
N TYR A 22 24.28 -8.06 -8.48
CA TYR A 22 25.39 -8.24 -9.41
C TYR A 22 25.02 -7.81 -10.83
N PHE A 23 25.97 -7.20 -11.51
CA PHE A 23 25.85 -6.91 -12.94
C PHE A 23 25.56 -8.21 -13.68
N LYS A 24 24.64 -8.14 -14.63
CA LYS A 24 24.49 -9.21 -15.60
C LYS A 24 25.82 -9.34 -16.35
N ASN A 25 26.44 -10.50 -16.26
CA ASN A 25 27.68 -10.79 -16.95
C ASN A 25 27.42 -11.66 -18.18
N ARG A 26 28.35 -11.62 -19.12
CA ARG A 26 28.42 -12.54 -20.25
C ARG A 26 29.84 -13.07 -20.31
N ALA A 27 30.01 -14.38 -20.15
CA ALA A 27 31.32 -15.03 -20.07
C ALA A 27 32.25 -14.37 -19.02
N ASN A 28 31.75 -14.13 -17.80
CA ASN A 28 32.46 -13.49 -16.68
C ASN A 28 32.98 -12.06 -16.96
N LYS A 29 32.47 -11.38 -18.00
CA LYS A 29 32.74 -9.95 -18.24
C LYS A 29 31.58 -9.11 -17.73
N PHE A 30 31.88 -8.21 -16.79
CA PHE A 30 30.94 -7.26 -16.18
C PHE A 30 31.07 -5.90 -16.85
N LYS A 31 30.14 -5.58 -17.76
CA LYS A 31 30.18 -4.37 -18.59
C LYS A 31 28.95 -3.51 -18.34
N LEU A 32 29.16 -2.22 -18.11
CA LEU A 32 28.07 -1.26 -17.91
C LEU A 32 27.28 -1.06 -19.22
N GLU A 33 27.92 -1.23 -20.37
CA GLU A 33 27.34 -1.05 -21.70
C GLU A 33 26.36 -2.16 -22.10
N TYR A 34 26.27 -3.25 -21.32
CA TYR A 34 25.23 -4.24 -21.54
C TYR A 34 23.87 -3.62 -21.23
N GLN A 35 22.92 -3.79 -22.16
CA GLN A 35 21.59 -3.21 -22.09
C GLN A 35 20.92 -3.35 -20.72
N ASP A 36 21.02 -4.53 -20.10
CA ASP A 36 20.45 -4.81 -18.77
C ASP A 36 21.08 -3.95 -17.66
N ASN A 37 22.41 -3.82 -17.66
CA ASN A 37 23.16 -3.03 -16.67
C ASN A 37 23.00 -1.54 -16.93
N PHE A 38 23.01 -1.14 -18.20
CA PHE A 38 22.79 0.24 -18.60
C PHE A 38 21.39 0.72 -18.23
N ALA A 39 20.36 -0.13 -18.35
CA ALA A 39 19.01 0.21 -17.93
C ALA A 39 18.96 0.62 -16.45
N ILE A 40 19.60 -0.14 -15.56
CA ILE A 40 19.72 0.19 -14.13
C ILE A 40 20.54 1.46 -13.93
N TYR A 41 21.69 1.59 -14.61
CA TYR A 41 22.54 2.77 -14.46
C TYR A 41 21.89 4.06 -14.94
N SER A 42 21.10 4.01 -16.02
CA SER A 42 20.43 5.18 -16.59
C SER A 42 19.35 5.77 -15.67
N THR A 43 18.87 5.03 -14.66
CA THR A 43 17.94 5.56 -13.64
C THR A 43 18.61 6.58 -12.72
N LYS A 44 19.94 6.72 -12.75
CA LYS A 44 20.62 7.81 -12.02
C LYS A 44 20.25 9.20 -12.57
N GLU A 45 19.84 9.26 -13.84
CA GLU A 45 19.53 10.50 -14.60
C GLU A 45 18.04 10.57 -14.97
N THR A 46 17.26 9.53 -14.66
CA THR A 46 15.85 9.42 -15.04
C THR A 46 15.03 8.89 -13.87
N ASP A 47 13.77 9.31 -13.74
CA ASP A 47 12.89 8.90 -12.63
C ASP A 47 12.25 7.51 -12.87
N VAL A 48 12.99 6.60 -13.49
CA VAL A 48 12.50 5.28 -13.88
C VAL A 48 12.65 4.32 -12.68
N PRO A 49 11.54 3.73 -12.17
CA PRO A 49 11.58 2.82 -11.03
C PRO A 49 12.26 1.47 -11.35
N ILE A 50 13.02 0.92 -10.40
CA ILE A 50 13.61 -0.43 -10.49
C ILE A 50 12.73 -1.41 -9.71
N TYR A 51 11.93 -2.22 -10.40
CA TYR A 51 11.14 -3.28 -9.77
C TYR A 51 11.99 -4.53 -9.50
N VAL A 52 12.09 -4.90 -8.22
CA VAL A 52 12.84 -6.09 -7.79
C VAL A 52 11.89 -7.25 -7.57
N PHE A 53 12.05 -8.31 -8.37
CA PHE A 53 11.34 -9.58 -8.19
C PHE A 53 12.31 -10.63 -7.66
N ILE A 54 11.91 -11.37 -6.63
CA ILE A 54 12.65 -12.52 -6.10
C ILE A 54 11.94 -13.79 -6.53
N LYS A 55 12.72 -14.77 -7.01
CA LYS A 55 12.20 -16.07 -7.42
C LYS A 55 12.17 -17.00 -6.20
N GLU A 56 10.97 -17.42 -5.83
CA GLU A 56 10.69 -18.40 -4.78
C GLU A 56 10.11 -19.65 -5.45
N ASP A 57 10.92 -20.72 -5.55
CA ASP A 57 10.61 -21.96 -6.29
C ASP A 57 10.16 -21.73 -7.75
N THR A 58 8.85 -21.75 -7.99
CA THR A 58 8.20 -21.59 -9.29
C THR A 58 7.56 -20.21 -9.48
N ARG A 59 7.56 -19.37 -8.44
CA ARG A 59 6.90 -18.06 -8.44
C ARG A 59 7.93 -16.94 -8.43
N CYS A 60 7.57 -15.82 -9.06
CA CYS A 60 8.31 -14.56 -8.95
C CYS A 60 7.48 -13.61 -8.10
N VAL A 61 7.99 -13.25 -6.93
CA VAL A 61 7.33 -12.34 -5.99
C VAL A 61 7.93 -10.95 -6.15
N LEU A 62 7.08 -9.93 -6.30
CA LEU A 62 7.51 -8.54 -6.27
C LEU A 62 7.93 -8.18 -4.84
N HIS A 63 9.19 -7.84 -4.63
CA HIS A 63 9.75 -7.53 -3.32
C HIS A 63 9.82 -6.02 -3.02
N GLY A 64 9.68 -5.18 -4.05
CA GLY A 64 9.52 -3.74 -3.92
C GLY A 64 10.09 -2.96 -5.10
N VAL A 65 10.02 -1.64 -4.97
CA VAL A 65 10.65 -0.69 -5.89
C VAL A 65 11.94 -0.20 -5.25
N PHE A 66 12.98 -0.09 -6.06
CA PHE A 66 14.32 0.29 -5.65
C PHE A 66 14.79 1.47 -6.49
N LYS A 67 15.73 2.24 -5.94
CA LYS A 67 16.52 3.23 -6.67
C LYS A 67 17.98 2.81 -6.73
N TYR A 68 18.64 3.20 -7.80
CA TYR A 68 20.09 3.09 -7.91
C TYR A 68 20.77 4.04 -6.90
N ILE A 69 21.74 3.54 -6.13
CA ILE A 69 22.61 4.34 -5.26
C ILE A 69 23.97 4.51 -5.91
N GLN A 70 24.66 3.40 -6.13
CA GLN A 70 25.99 3.35 -6.71
C GLN A 70 26.27 1.98 -7.32
N HIS A 71 27.45 1.81 -7.91
CA HIS A 71 27.97 0.49 -8.24
C HIS A 71 29.42 0.38 -7.79
N VAL A 72 29.81 -0.83 -7.43
CA VAL A 72 31.11 -1.16 -6.86
C VAL A 72 31.80 -2.20 -7.74
N GLU A 73 33.12 -2.08 -7.86
CA GLU A 73 33.98 -3.09 -8.49
C GLU A 73 34.83 -3.76 -7.40
N GLU A 74 34.76 -5.08 -7.35
CA GLU A 74 35.48 -5.92 -6.40
C GLU A 74 36.89 -6.25 -6.92
N THR A 75 37.75 -6.73 -6.02
CA THR A 75 39.13 -7.12 -6.36
C THR A 75 39.23 -8.26 -7.38
N ASP A 76 38.20 -9.08 -7.51
CA ASP A 76 38.11 -10.17 -8.49
C ASP A 76 37.56 -9.69 -9.87
N GLY A 77 37.32 -8.39 -10.03
CA GLY A 77 36.78 -7.75 -11.22
C GLY A 77 35.26 -7.91 -11.38
N SER A 78 34.57 -8.49 -10.40
CA SER A 78 33.11 -8.50 -10.39
C SER A 78 32.55 -7.12 -10.07
N LYS A 79 31.39 -6.81 -10.65
CA LYS A 79 30.70 -5.53 -10.43
C LYS A 79 29.28 -5.76 -9.96
N TRP A 80 28.81 -4.91 -9.07
CA TRP A 80 27.45 -4.98 -8.53
C TRP A 80 26.89 -3.58 -8.26
N PHE A 81 25.57 -3.49 -8.30
CA PHE A 81 24.79 -2.31 -7.97
C PHE A 81 24.38 -2.35 -6.50
N GLU A 82 24.56 -1.23 -5.81
CA GLU A 82 23.87 -0.96 -4.56
C GLU A 82 22.51 -0.35 -4.89
N LEU A 83 21.45 -1.06 -4.53
CA LEU A 83 20.08 -0.65 -4.74
C LEU A 83 19.41 -0.45 -3.37
N GLU A 84 18.82 0.71 -3.15
CA GLU A 84 18.06 0.98 -1.92
C GLU A 84 16.58 0.86 -2.22
N LYS A 85 15.87 0.07 -1.41
CA LYS A 85 14.42 -0.02 -1.43
C LYS A 85 13.87 1.35 -1.11
N ILE A 86 13.08 1.87 -2.02
CA ILE A 86 12.36 3.12 -1.81
C ILE A 86 10.97 2.78 -1.31
N ASP A 87 10.46 3.62 -0.42
CA ASP A 87 9.05 3.61 -0.11
C ASP A 87 8.30 3.95 -1.40
N TYR A 88 7.37 3.07 -1.77
CA TYR A 88 6.57 3.09 -3.01
C TYR A 88 6.00 4.49 -3.34
N TYR A 89 5.82 5.34 -2.33
CA TYR A 89 5.40 6.74 -2.40
C TYR A 89 6.32 7.66 -3.23
N GLN A 90 7.59 7.30 -3.39
CA GLN A 90 8.57 8.15 -4.09
C GLN A 90 8.59 7.96 -5.61
N THR A 91 8.02 6.87 -6.14
CA THR A 91 7.98 6.59 -7.59
C THR A 91 6.56 6.67 -8.11
N LEU A 92 6.07 7.88 -8.37
CA LEU A 92 5.04 8.22 -9.37
C LEU A 92 3.79 7.31 -9.52
N HIS A 93 3.44 6.54 -8.49
CA HIS A 93 2.15 5.90 -8.34
C HIS A 93 1.48 6.52 -7.13
N ALA A 94 0.30 7.07 -7.36
CA ALA A 94 -0.47 7.66 -6.29
C ALA A 94 -0.84 6.57 -5.28
N LEU A 95 -0.42 6.77 -4.03
CA LEU A 95 -0.69 5.89 -2.92
C LEU A 95 -2.20 5.75 -2.71
N THR A 96 -2.76 4.54 -2.73
CA THR A 96 -4.15 4.37 -2.30
C THR A 96 -4.28 4.49 -0.79
N ASN A 97 -5.43 4.98 -0.32
CA ASN A 97 -5.69 5.02 1.13
C ASN A 97 -5.57 3.63 1.80
N GLN A 98 -5.94 2.56 1.09
CA GLN A 98 -5.85 1.20 1.62
C GLN A 98 -4.40 0.76 1.88
N GLU A 99 -3.49 1.04 0.95
CA GLU A 99 -2.08 0.72 1.07
C GLU A 99 -1.43 1.50 2.22
N TYR A 100 -1.78 2.78 2.38
CA TYR A 100 -1.32 3.60 3.51
C TYR A 100 -1.75 3.02 4.85
N GLU A 101 -3.04 2.70 5.00
CA GLU A 101 -3.58 2.14 6.24
C GLU A 101 -2.96 0.77 6.57
N ASN A 102 -2.70 -0.07 5.56
CA ASN A 102 -2.04 -1.36 5.74
C ASN A 102 -0.60 -1.19 6.27
N ASP A 103 0.19 -0.28 5.69
CA ASP A 103 1.54 0.02 6.16
C ASP A 103 1.52 0.58 7.59
N LEU A 104 0.57 1.47 7.90
CA LEU A 104 0.39 2.01 9.23
C LEU A 104 0.05 0.90 10.25
N ASP A 105 -0.84 -0.03 9.92
CA ASP A 105 -1.20 -1.16 10.79
C ASP A 105 0.02 -2.07 11.07
N ILE A 106 0.86 -2.34 10.07
CA ILE A 106 2.11 -3.09 10.26
C ILE A 106 3.03 -2.35 11.24
N LYS A 107 3.22 -1.05 11.07
CA LYS A 107 4.06 -0.22 11.95
C LYS A 107 3.49 -0.14 13.37
N VAL A 108 2.16 -0.09 13.51
CA VAL A 108 1.48 -0.14 14.81
C VAL A 108 1.73 -1.47 15.50
N LYS A 109 1.55 -2.60 14.79
CA LYS A 109 1.83 -3.95 15.33
C LYS A 109 3.28 -4.09 15.79
N GLN A 110 4.24 -3.64 14.99
CA GLN A 110 5.66 -3.60 15.39
C GLN A 110 5.88 -2.75 16.65
N SER A 111 5.22 -1.59 16.75
CA SER A 111 5.29 -0.74 17.94
C SER A 111 4.67 -1.41 19.17
N GLN A 112 3.60 -2.19 18.99
CA GLN A 112 2.94 -2.95 20.05
C GLN A 112 3.82 -4.08 20.60
N ILE A 113 4.63 -4.73 19.76
CA ILE A 113 5.63 -5.74 20.17
C ILE A 113 6.66 -5.14 21.12
N SER A 114 7.04 -3.86 20.93
CA SER A 114 7.95 -3.19 21.86
C SER A 114 7.32 -2.95 23.24
N ASN A 115 8.12 -2.88 24.30
CA ASN A 115 7.58 -2.60 25.63
C ASN A 115 7.09 -1.13 25.75
N GLY A 116 6.18 -0.90 26.71
CA GLY A 116 5.55 0.40 26.89
C GLY A 116 6.51 1.55 27.25
N SER A 117 7.64 1.28 27.92
CA SER A 117 8.61 2.34 28.24
C SER A 117 9.39 2.77 26.99
N ALA A 118 9.79 1.81 26.15
CA ALA A 118 10.46 2.08 24.89
C ALA A 118 9.59 2.94 23.95
N ARG A 119 8.27 2.68 23.90
CA ARG A 119 7.33 3.56 23.17
C ARG A 119 7.31 4.97 23.73
N LYS A 120 7.21 5.14 25.04
CA LYS A 120 7.19 6.47 25.69
C LYS A 120 8.45 7.27 25.41
N GLU A 121 9.63 6.62 25.40
CA GLU A 121 10.89 7.29 25.06
C GLU A 121 10.94 7.75 23.59
N ARG A 122 10.42 6.94 22.65
CA ARG A 122 10.29 7.37 21.24
C ARG A 122 9.37 8.57 21.10
N LEU A 123 8.24 8.58 21.82
CA LEU A 123 7.27 9.68 21.78
C LEU A 123 7.82 11.00 22.35
N LYS A 124 8.72 10.96 23.33
CA LYS A 124 9.38 12.18 23.86
C LYS A 124 10.23 12.89 22.82
N LYS A 125 10.79 12.14 21.86
CA LYS A 125 11.67 12.65 20.80
C LYS A 125 10.93 12.94 19.50
N ALA A 126 9.70 12.43 19.35
CA ALA A 126 8.92 12.55 18.13
C ALA A 126 8.42 13.99 17.92
N ALA A 127 8.32 14.40 16.66
CA ALA A 127 7.63 15.63 16.29
C ALA A 127 6.16 15.54 16.73
N ARG A 128 5.62 16.64 17.28
CA ARG A 128 4.22 16.69 17.74
C ARG A 128 3.22 16.86 16.59
N LYS A 129 3.68 17.45 15.49
CA LYS A 129 2.87 17.63 14.28
C LYS A 129 3.26 16.52 13.30
N PRO A 130 2.28 15.75 12.79
CA PRO A 130 2.56 14.77 11.77
C PRO A 130 2.85 15.45 10.43
N ASP A 131 3.58 14.74 9.58
CA ASP A 131 3.70 15.11 8.17
C ASP A 131 2.38 14.82 7.43
N VAL A 132 2.13 15.57 6.36
CA VAL A 132 0.96 15.36 5.49
C VAL A 132 1.36 14.44 4.34
N VAL A 133 0.51 13.45 4.07
CA VAL A 133 0.68 12.51 2.95
C VAL A 133 -0.54 12.64 2.04
N GLU A 134 -0.31 12.75 0.74
CA GLU A 134 -1.37 12.72 -0.27
C GLU A 134 -1.65 11.27 -0.69
N VAL A 135 -2.94 10.92 -0.70
CA VAL A 135 -3.42 9.60 -1.16
C VAL A 135 -4.51 9.77 -2.20
N VAL A 136 -4.63 8.80 -3.09
CA VAL A 136 -5.75 8.69 -4.04
C VAL A 136 -6.78 7.69 -3.55
N THR A 137 -8.03 7.96 -3.88
CA THR A 137 -9.15 7.05 -3.63
C THR A 137 -9.98 6.90 -4.90
N THR A 138 -10.45 5.68 -5.16
CA THR A 138 -11.43 5.43 -6.22
C THR A 138 -12.82 5.46 -5.60
N GLN A 139 -13.75 6.17 -6.24
CA GLN A 139 -15.13 6.29 -5.78
C GLN A 139 -16.08 5.98 -6.94
N TYR A 140 -17.18 5.29 -6.62
CA TYR A 140 -18.28 5.10 -7.56
C TYR A 140 -19.20 6.31 -7.54
N LYS A 141 -19.52 6.86 -8.71
CA LYS A 141 -20.53 7.90 -8.83
C LYS A 141 -21.92 7.28 -8.61
N ARG A 142 -22.40 7.37 -7.38
CA ARG A 142 -23.72 6.85 -6.98
C ARG A 142 -24.86 7.76 -7.44
N ASN A 143 -26.01 7.16 -7.72
CA ASN A 143 -27.25 7.85 -8.03
C ASN A 143 -27.82 8.47 -6.73
N PRO A 144 -27.95 9.80 -6.66
CA PRO A 144 -28.48 10.46 -5.47
C PRO A 144 -29.93 10.05 -5.16
N ASP A 145 -30.74 9.70 -6.15
CA ASP A 145 -32.14 9.32 -5.95
C ASP A 145 -32.26 7.97 -5.24
N VAL A 146 -31.37 7.03 -5.55
CA VAL A 146 -31.28 5.74 -4.83
C VAL A 146 -30.93 5.97 -3.36
N ILE A 147 -30.00 6.89 -3.09
CA ILE A 147 -29.61 7.23 -1.71
C ILE A 147 -30.79 7.84 -0.96
N ALA A 148 -31.49 8.80 -1.58
CA ALA A 148 -32.63 9.47 -0.97
C ALA A 148 -33.77 8.49 -0.65
N GLU A 149 -34.16 7.67 -1.62
CA GLU A 149 -35.22 6.67 -1.48
C GLU A 149 -34.92 5.65 -0.37
N VAL A 150 -33.68 5.15 -0.31
CA VAL A 150 -33.28 4.17 0.74
C VAL A 150 -33.30 4.81 2.13
N LEU A 151 -32.86 6.07 2.26
CA LEU A 151 -32.89 6.77 3.54
C LEU A 151 -34.33 7.08 3.99
N GLU A 152 -35.21 7.44 3.06
CA GLU A 152 -36.64 7.66 3.32
C GLU A 152 -37.32 6.35 3.73
N ARG A 153 -37.08 5.26 2.99
CA ARG A 153 -37.55 3.91 3.31
C ARG A 153 -37.10 3.45 4.71
N ALA A 154 -35.84 3.72 5.07
CA ALA A 154 -35.29 3.38 6.38
C ALA A 154 -35.93 4.19 7.53
N ASN A 155 -36.49 5.36 7.23
CA ASN A 155 -37.21 6.23 8.17
C ASN A 155 -36.49 6.44 9.52
N GLY A 156 -35.17 6.61 9.47
CA GLY A 156 -34.34 6.82 10.65
C GLY A 156 -34.01 5.59 11.49
N TYR A 157 -34.37 4.38 11.03
CA TYR A 157 -34.03 3.12 11.66
C TYR A 157 -33.07 2.31 10.79
N CYS A 158 -32.05 1.71 11.41
CA CYS A 158 -31.12 0.82 10.72
C CYS A 158 -31.87 -0.42 10.19
N GLU A 159 -31.71 -0.73 8.91
CA GLU A 159 -32.40 -1.85 8.28
C GLU A 159 -31.84 -3.23 8.66
N GLU A 160 -30.65 -3.29 9.29
CA GLU A 160 -30.10 -4.54 9.85
C GLU A 160 -30.51 -4.74 11.32
N CYS A 161 -30.07 -3.87 12.24
CA CYS A 161 -30.29 -4.05 13.69
C CYS A 161 -31.62 -3.47 14.21
N LYS A 162 -32.39 -2.78 13.35
CA LYS A 162 -33.68 -2.16 13.67
C LYS A 162 -33.65 -1.09 14.76
N GLN A 163 -32.47 -0.64 15.16
CA GLN A 163 -32.30 0.46 16.12
C GLN A 163 -32.40 1.82 15.43
N GLU A 164 -32.83 2.84 16.17
CA GLU A 164 -32.80 4.23 15.70
C GLU A 164 -31.36 4.65 15.34
N ALA A 165 -31.23 5.57 14.39
CA ALA A 165 -29.95 6.18 14.05
C ALA A 165 -29.27 6.74 15.31
N PRO A 166 -27.96 6.51 15.50
CA PRO A 166 -27.28 6.82 16.75
C PRO A 166 -27.14 8.33 17.02
N PHE A 167 -27.27 9.15 15.98
CA PHE A 167 -27.25 10.61 16.08
C PHE A 167 -27.93 11.25 14.86
N LYS A 168 -28.12 12.57 14.93
CA LYS A 168 -28.65 13.39 13.84
C LYS A 168 -27.51 14.12 13.12
N ARG A 169 -27.61 14.28 11.80
CA ARG A 169 -26.69 15.08 11.00
C ARG A 169 -26.66 16.51 11.53
N ALA A 170 -25.47 17.03 11.81
CA ALA A 170 -25.32 18.40 12.32
C ALA A 170 -25.82 19.47 11.34
N LYS A 171 -25.84 19.17 10.04
CA LYS A 171 -26.21 20.11 8.97
C LYS A 171 -27.71 20.38 8.90
N ASP A 172 -28.54 19.36 9.09
CA ASP A 172 -29.98 19.41 8.79
C ASP A 172 -30.87 18.69 9.83
N GLY A 173 -30.27 18.08 10.86
CA GLY A 173 -31.02 17.39 11.92
C GLY A 173 -31.63 16.04 11.51
N THR A 174 -31.35 15.54 10.30
CA THR A 174 -31.88 14.25 9.85
C THR A 174 -31.16 13.06 10.52
N PRO A 175 -31.82 11.90 10.71
CA PRO A 175 -31.18 10.70 11.24
C PRO A 175 -29.93 10.29 10.45
N TYR A 176 -28.83 9.96 11.13
CA TYR A 176 -27.59 9.52 10.47
C TYR A 176 -27.60 8.01 10.19
N LEU A 177 -27.87 7.67 8.93
CA LEU A 177 -27.66 6.34 8.35
C LEU A 177 -26.77 6.44 7.10
N GLU A 178 -26.09 5.35 6.77
CA GLU A 178 -25.21 5.19 5.62
C GLU A 178 -25.82 4.17 4.64
N VAL A 179 -25.92 4.54 3.36
CA VAL A 179 -26.44 3.64 2.33
C VAL A 179 -25.34 2.68 1.88
N HIS A 180 -25.63 1.39 2.01
CA HIS A 180 -24.74 0.28 1.70
C HIS A 180 -25.36 -0.62 0.63
N HIS A 181 -24.59 -0.95 -0.41
CA HIS A 181 -25.04 -1.90 -1.41
C HIS A 181 -24.77 -3.33 -0.93
N VAL A 182 -25.80 -4.17 -0.89
CA VAL A 182 -25.75 -5.56 -0.43
C VAL A 182 -24.81 -6.39 -1.30
N ILE A 183 -24.95 -6.28 -2.63
CA ILE A 183 -23.92 -6.68 -3.58
C ILE A 183 -23.05 -5.44 -3.83
N PRO A 184 -21.77 -5.43 -3.42
CA PRO A 184 -20.94 -4.25 -3.57
C PRO A 184 -20.79 -3.83 -5.03
N LEU A 185 -20.84 -2.51 -5.29
CA LEU A 185 -20.62 -1.96 -6.64
C LEU A 185 -19.28 -2.41 -7.24
N ALA A 186 -18.24 -2.55 -6.40
CA ALA A 186 -16.93 -3.05 -6.82
C ALA A 186 -16.92 -4.51 -7.28
N GLN A 187 -17.95 -5.28 -6.96
CA GLN A 187 -18.15 -6.67 -7.39
C GLN A 187 -19.21 -6.78 -8.50
N GLY A 188 -19.59 -5.64 -9.12
CA GLY A 188 -20.59 -5.60 -10.18
C GLY A 188 -22.03 -5.50 -9.68
N GLY A 189 -22.26 -5.15 -8.41
CA GLY A 189 -23.59 -4.85 -7.91
C GLY A 189 -24.23 -3.64 -8.59
N GLU A 190 -25.55 -3.67 -8.74
CA GLU A 190 -26.30 -2.57 -9.33
C GLU A 190 -26.47 -1.42 -8.33
N ASP A 191 -26.46 -0.18 -8.85
CA ASP A 191 -26.83 1.00 -8.07
C ASP A 191 -28.34 1.21 -8.10
N SER A 192 -29.05 0.33 -7.38
CA SER A 192 -30.51 0.25 -7.32
C SER A 192 -31.01 0.24 -5.87
N VAL A 193 -32.27 0.61 -5.67
CA VAL A 193 -32.92 0.66 -4.33
C VAL A 193 -33.04 -0.74 -3.73
N GLU A 194 -33.26 -1.75 -4.59
CA GLU A 194 -33.38 -3.16 -4.23
C GLU A 194 -32.04 -3.74 -3.74
N ASN A 195 -30.92 -3.26 -4.28
CA ASN A 195 -29.58 -3.68 -3.89
C ASN A 195 -28.98 -2.81 -2.77
N ALA A 196 -29.71 -1.84 -2.22
CA ALA A 196 -29.19 -0.90 -1.24
C ALA A 196 -29.97 -0.93 0.07
N VAL A 197 -29.28 -0.71 1.19
CA VAL A 197 -29.85 -0.68 2.55
C VAL A 197 -29.30 0.48 3.38
N GLY A 198 -30.14 1.06 4.24
CA GLY A 198 -29.77 2.10 5.19
C GLY A 198 -29.27 1.50 6.50
N LEU A 199 -27.98 1.65 6.80
CA LEU A 199 -27.33 1.06 7.98
C LEU A 199 -26.84 2.13 8.95
N CYS A 200 -26.84 1.81 10.25
CA CYS A 200 -26.10 2.61 11.22
C CYS A 200 -24.58 2.38 11.06
N PRO A 201 -23.71 3.29 11.54
CA PRO A 201 -22.26 3.17 11.40
C PRO A 201 -21.67 1.84 11.90
N ASN A 202 -22.24 1.28 12.97
CA ASN A 202 -21.78 0.01 13.54
C ASN A 202 -22.10 -1.17 12.61
N CYS A 203 -23.35 -1.26 12.15
CA CYS A 203 -23.79 -2.27 11.18
C CYS A 203 -23.07 -2.15 9.85
N HIS A 204 -22.88 -0.92 9.37
CA HIS A 204 -22.15 -0.65 8.13
C HIS A 204 -20.70 -1.14 8.21
N ARG A 205 -19.99 -0.82 9.31
CA ARG A 205 -18.62 -1.30 9.52
C ARG A 205 -18.56 -2.83 9.65
N LYS A 206 -19.53 -3.44 10.33
CA LYS A 206 -19.66 -4.90 10.45
C LYS A 206 -19.83 -5.57 9.09
N ALA A 207 -20.68 -5.01 8.22
CA ALA A 207 -20.87 -5.53 6.86
C ALA A 207 -19.58 -5.50 6.02
N HIS A 208 -18.68 -4.54 6.26
CA HIS A 208 -17.40 -4.46 5.57
C HIS A 208 -16.30 -5.36 6.16
N TYR A 209 -16.27 -5.56 7.48
CA TYR A 209 -15.09 -6.14 8.17
C TYR A 209 -15.37 -7.36 9.05
N GLY A 210 -16.63 -7.70 9.34
CA GLY A 210 -17.01 -8.79 10.25
C GLY A 210 -17.09 -8.36 11.71
#